data_AF-A0A2D1KP96-F1
#
_entry.id   AF-A0A2D1KP96-F1
#
_cell.length_a   1.000
_cell.length_b   1.000
_cell.length_c   1.000
_cell.angle_alpha   90.00
_cell.angle_beta   90.00
_cell.angle_gamma   90.00
#
_symmetry.space_group_name_H-M   'P 1'
#
loop_
_entity.id
_entity.type
_entity.pdbx_description
1 polymer ?
#
loop_
_entity_poly.entity_id
_entity_poly.type
_entity_poly.pdbx_seq_one_letter_code
_entity_poly.pdbx_strand_id
1 'polypeptide(L)'
;MGRYNQLAQVIQAQQLTPQFVKTWTTDGYFRETQQLVQQRTQAGYTVVEMECAALAACAQFRQVAFGQLLFTADTMTDLNNWQPRDFGRSAHAKVAKHLSIQCLATFAESI
;
A
#
# COMPACT_ATOMS: atom_id res chain seq x y z
N MET A 1 2.69 17.25 8.10
CA MET A 1 2.18 17.58 6.73
C MET A 1 3.30 17.67 5.68
N GLY A 2 4.49 18.20 5.98
CA GLY A 2 5.57 18.39 4.98
C GLY A 2 6.09 17.12 4.28
N ARG A 3 6.43 16.06 5.02
CA ARG A 3 7.05 14.83 4.46
C ARG A 3 6.11 14.06 3.52
N TYR A 4 4.82 13.99 3.87
CA TYR A 4 3.81 13.33 3.03
C TYR A 4 3.62 14.03 1.68
N ASN A 5 3.68 15.36 1.68
CA ASN A 5 3.58 16.15 0.44
C ASN A 5 4.79 15.91 -0.47
N GLN A 6 6.00 15.74 0.08
CA GLN A 6 7.20 15.43 -0.70
C GLN A 6 7.11 14.04 -1.35
N LEU A 7 6.67 13.02 -0.62
CA LEU A 7 6.46 11.68 -1.20
C LEU A 7 5.38 11.68 -2.28
N ALA A 8 4.29 12.43 -2.07
CA ALA A 8 3.25 12.61 -3.08
C ALA A 8 3.80 13.28 -4.36
N GLN A 9 4.67 14.28 -4.23
CA GLN A 9 5.31 14.95 -5.36
C GLN A 9 6.21 14.01 -6.17
N VAL A 10 6.98 13.14 -5.51
CA VAL A 10 7.81 12.12 -6.19
C VAL A 10 6.94 11.20 -7.06
N ILE A 11 5.81 10.75 -6.52
CA ILE A 11 4.87 9.88 -7.26
C ILE A 11 4.21 10.65 -8.41
N GLN A 12 3.78 11.89 -8.18
CA GLN A 12 3.17 12.75 -9.20
C GLN A 12 4.13 13.06 -10.36
N ALA A 13 5.42 13.24 -10.09
CA ALA A 13 6.45 13.44 -11.12
C ALA A 13 6.57 12.25 -12.08
N GLN A 14 6.13 11.05 -11.68
CA GLN A 14 6.06 9.86 -12.53
C GLN A 14 4.72 9.68 -13.25
N GLN A 15 3.90 10.74 -13.29
CA GLN A 15 2.55 10.77 -13.87
C GLN A 15 1.61 9.73 -13.23
N LEU A 16 1.77 9.52 -11.93
CA LEU A 16 0.89 8.66 -11.13
C LEU A 16 0.17 9.48 -10.08
N THR A 17 -1.05 9.09 -9.77
CA THR A 17 -1.84 9.74 -8.72
C THR A 17 -1.61 9.00 -7.40
N PRO A 18 -0.90 9.60 -6.41
CA PRO A 18 -0.76 8.99 -5.10
C PRO A 18 -2.11 8.97 -4.39
N GLN A 19 -2.38 7.87 -3.68
CA GLN A 19 -3.53 7.78 -2.80
C GLN A 19 -3.07 7.33 -1.42
N PHE A 20 -3.45 8.10 -0.40
CA PHE A 20 -3.32 7.66 0.98
C PHE A 20 -4.49 6.75 1.29
N VAL A 21 -4.17 5.53 1.71
CA VAL A 21 -5.14 4.48 1.92
C VAL A 21 -5.06 3.97 3.35
N LYS A 22 -6.18 3.44 3.83
CA LYS A 22 -6.21 2.62 5.03
C LYS A 22 -6.19 1.17 4.59
N THR A 23 -5.25 0.41 5.13
CA THR A 23 -5.12 -1.02 4.84
C THR A 23 -5.37 -1.88 6.06
N TRP A 24 -5.94 -3.07 5.88
CA TRP A 24 -5.98 -4.10 6.92
C TRP A 24 -5.07 -5.24 6.53
N THR A 25 -4.33 -5.73 7.53
CA THR A 25 -3.41 -6.85 7.39
C THR A 25 -4.13 -8.16 7.70
N THR A 26 -3.92 -9.18 6.89
CA THR A 26 -4.45 -10.55 7.10
C THR A 26 -3.31 -11.57 7.10
N ASP A 27 -3.47 -12.66 7.86
CA ASP A 27 -2.42 -13.68 8.02
C ASP A 27 -2.37 -14.71 6.88
N GLY A 28 -3.23 -14.58 5.87
CA GLY A 28 -3.23 -15.50 4.73
C GLY A 28 -4.32 -15.25 3.71
N TYR A 29 -4.07 -15.79 2.51
CA TYR A 29 -5.03 -15.81 1.41
C TYR A 29 -6.32 -16.53 1.79
N PHE A 30 -7.42 -16.14 1.13
CA PHE A 30 -8.75 -16.77 1.23
C PHE A 30 -9.38 -16.69 2.64
N ARG A 31 -8.95 -15.74 3.46
CA ARG A 31 -9.55 -15.45 4.77
C ARG A 31 -10.63 -14.37 4.68
N GLU A 32 -10.66 -13.64 3.58
CA GLU A 32 -11.58 -12.56 3.29
C GLU A 32 -12.93 -13.13 2.83
N THR A 33 -13.93 -13.01 3.70
CA THR A 33 -15.33 -13.31 3.34
C THR A 33 -16.02 -12.05 2.84
N GLN A 34 -17.13 -12.21 2.10
CA GLN A 34 -17.91 -11.07 1.61
C GLN A 34 -18.32 -10.11 2.72
N GLN A 35 -18.77 -10.67 3.85
CA GLN A 35 -19.16 -9.90 5.02
C GLN A 35 -17.98 -9.11 5.59
N LEU A 36 -16.79 -9.73 5.69
CA LEU A 36 -15.59 -9.05 6.19
C LEU A 36 -15.16 -7.92 5.26
N VAL A 37 -15.14 -8.17 3.94
CA VAL A 37 -14.82 -7.13 2.94
C VAL A 37 -15.78 -5.95 3.07
N GLN A 38 -17.09 -6.20 3.14
CA GLN A 38 -18.10 -5.15 3.31
C GLN A 38 -17.88 -4.35 4.60
N GLN A 39 -17.67 -5.02 5.73
CA GLN A 39 -17.40 -4.36 7.02
C GLN A 39 -16.14 -3.50 6.97
N ARG A 40 -15.07 -3.99 6.34
CA ARG A 40 -13.80 -3.25 6.19
C ARG A 40 -13.97 -2.05 5.27
N THR A 41 -14.66 -2.21 4.14
CA THR A 41 -14.97 -1.09 3.24
C THR A 41 -15.80 -0.01 3.94
N GLN A 42 -16.84 -0.39 4.70
CA GLN A 42 -17.63 0.55 5.51
C GLN A 42 -16.81 1.28 6.57
N ALA A 43 -15.79 0.61 7.13
CA ALA A 43 -14.83 1.20 8.07
C ALA A 43 -13.71 2.03 7.40
N GLY A 44 -13.84 2.31 6.10
CA GLY A 44 -12.94 3.17 5.32
C GLY A 44 -11.66 2.51 4.84
N TYR A 45 -11.56 1.17 4.90
CA TYR A 45 -10.42 0.47 4.34
C TYR A 45 -10.60 0.24 2.84
N THR A 46 -9.54 0.48 2.08
CA THR A 46 -9.56 0.38 0.61
C THR A 46 -8.57 -0.64 0.06
N VAL A 47 -7.69 -1.19 0.91
CA VAL A 47 -6.67 -2.16 0.52
C VAL A 47 -6.54 -3.25 1.59
N VAL A 48 -6.34 -4.49 1.14
CA VAL A 48 -5.92 -5.64 1.96
C VAL A 48 -4.53 -6.08 1.53
N GLU A 49 -3.72 -6.48 2.50
CA GLU A 49 -2.34 -6.95 2.35
C GLU A 49 -1.95 -7.79 3.57
N MET A 50 -0.70 -8.24 3.68
CA MET A 50 -0.30 -9.25 4.67
C MET A 50 0.85 -8.84 5.60
N GLU A 51 1.43 -7.63 5.46
CA GLU A 51 2.69 -7.28 6.11
C GLU A 51 2.67 -5.97 6.93
N CYS A 52 1.82 -5.01 6.58
CA CYS A 52 1.91 -3.61 7.02
C CYS A 52 1.81 -3.46 8.53
N ALA A 53 0.81 -4.09 9.16
CA ALA A 53 0.62 -3.98 10.61
C ALA A 53 1.82 -4.56 11.38
N ALA A 54 2.35 -5.69 10.92
CA ALA A 54 3.51 -6.33 11.55
C ALA A 54 4.78 -5.49 11.38
N LEU A 55 5.05 -5.01 10.16
CA LEU A 55 6.22 -4.17 9.88
C LEU A 55 6.16 -2.83 10.63
N ALA A 56 4.99 -2.18 10.68
CA ALA A 56 4.77 -0.95 11.44
C ALA A 56 5.01 -1.16 12.93
N ALA A 57 4.50 -2.25 13.51
CA ALA A 57 4.72 -2.58 14.92
C ALA A 57 6.21 -2.84 15.22
N CYS A 58 6.90 -3.57 14.36
CA CYS A 58 8.35 -3.79 14.48
C CYS A 58 9.14 -2.48 14.37
N ALA A 59 8.80 -1.62 13.41
CA ALA A 59 9.46 -0.33 13.22
C ALA A 59 9.28 0.59 14.42
N GLN A 60 8.05 0.65 14.96
CA GLN A 60 7.75 1.37 16.18
C GLN A 60 8.55 0.81 17.37
N PHE A 61 8.61 -0.51 17.56
CA PHE A 61 9.39 -1.11 18.63
C PHE A 61 10.89 -0.79 18.52
N ARG A 62 11.44 -0.79 17.30
CA ARG A 62 12.85 -0.49 17.02
C ARG A 62 13.16 0.99 16.92
N GLN A 63 12.16 1.87 17.02
CA GLN A 63 12.31 3.32 16.86
C GLN A 63 12.93 3.71 15.50
N VAL A 64 12.55 2.99 14.44
CA VAL A 64 12.97 3.29 13.07
C VAL A 64 11.81 3.86 12.26
N ALA A 65 12.14 4.71 11.30
CA ALA A 65 11.16 5.30 10.41
C ALA A 65 10.64 4.25 9.40
N PHE A 66 9.33 4.25 9.15
CA PHE A 66 8.67 3.27 8.28
C PHE A 66 7.71 3.94 7.31
N GLY A 67 7.68 3.42 6.09
CA GLY A 67 6.72 3.77 5.05
C GLY A 67 6.55 2.59 4.10
N GLN A 68 5.35 2.45 3.55
CA GLN A 68 5.01 1.37 2.63
C GLN A 68 4.29 1.94 1.41
N LEU A 69 4.76 1.53 0.24
CA LEU A 69 4.07 1.76 -1.03
C LEU A 69 3.28 0.50 -1.37
N LEU A 70 1.99 0.66 -1.61
CA LEU A 70 1.10 -0.42 -2.01
C LEU A 70 0.74 -0.26 -3.49
N PHE A 71 0.73 -1.37 -4.21
CA PHE A 71 0.12 -1.49 -5.53
C PHE A 71 -0.73 -2.76 -5.54
N THR A 72 -1.82 -2.74 -6.31
CA THR A 72 -2.82 -3.82 -6.25
C THR A 72 -2.55 -4.89 -7.28
N ALA A 73 -2.56 -6.15 -6.86
CA ALA A 73 -2.43 -7.30 -7.73
C ALA A 73 -3.78 -7.76 -8.32
N ASP A 74 -4.87 -7.48 -7.62
CA ASP A 74 -6.24 -7.86 -7.96
C ASP A 74 -7.26 -6.97 -7.23
N THR A 75 -8.54 -7.39 -7.21
CA THR A 75 -9.60 -6.73 -6.42
C THR A 75 -10.58 -7.74 -5.85
N MET A 76 -11.02 -7.49 -4.62
CA MET A 76 -12.04 -8.28 -3.92
C MET A 76 -13.37 -7.52 -3.74
N THR A 77 -13.52 -6.37 -4.40
CA THR A 77 -14.72 -5.51 -4.31
C THR A 77 -15.98 -6.20 -4.84
N ASP A 78 -15.83 -7.08 -5.83
CA ASP A 78 -16.89 -7.94 -6.36
C ASP A 78 -16.38 -9.37 -6.40
N LEU A 79 -16.82 -10.19 -5.44
CA LEU A 79 -16.38 -11.59 -5.34
C LEU A 79 -16.92 -12.47 -6.47
N ASN A 80 -17.98 -12.03 -7.16
CA ASN A 80 -18.54 -12.77 -8.30
C ASN A 80 -17.82 -12.43 -9.60
N ASN A 81 -17.08 -11.32 -9.63
CA ASN A 81 -16.34 -10.83 -10.79
C ASN A 81 -14.92 -10.43 -10.37
N TRP A 82 -14.15 -11.42 -9.92
CA TRP A 82 -12.76 -11.22 -9.55
C TRP A 82 -11.95 -10.73 -10.76
N GLN A 83 -11.25 -9.62 -10.59
CA GLN A 83 -10.42 -9.03 -11.65
C GLN A 83 -8.94 -9.13 -11.27
N PRO A 84 -8.18 -10.04 -11.89
CA PRO A 84 -6.73 -10.05 -11.76
C PRO A 84 -6.17 -8.81 -12.47
N ARG A 85 -5.40 -7.99 -11.75
CA ARG A 85 -4.71 -6.82 -12.31
C ARG A 85 -3.31 -7.20 -12.78
N ASP A 86 -3.23 -8.24 -13.61
CA ASP A 86 -1.97 -8.92 -14.01
C ASP A 86 -1.08 -9.28 -12.80
N PHE A 87 -1.71 -9.56 -11.66
CA PHE A 87 -1.03 -9.78 -10.38
C PHE A 87 -0.03 -8.68 -10.01
N GLY A 88 -0.26 -7.46 -10.48
CA GLY A 88 0.60 -6.30 -10.21
C GLY A 88 1.94 -6.34 -10.94
N ARG A 89 2.17 -7.27 -11.89
CA ARG A 89 3.45 -7.38 -12.61
C ARG A 89 3.82 -6.11 -13.37
N SER A 90 2.85 -5.48 -14.01
CA SER A 90 3.03 -4.20 -14.70
C SER A 90 3.45 -3.05 -13.75
N ALA A 91 3.00 -3.09 -12.49
CA ALA A 91 3.36 -2.12 -11.47
C ALA A 91 4.71 -2.43 -10.80
N HIS A 92 5.09 -3.71 -10.74
CA HIS A 92 6.24 -4.20 -9.98
C HIS A 92 7.55 -3.50 -10.38
N ALA A 93 7.84 -3.40 -11.68
CA ALA A 93 9.09 -2.77 -12.12
C ALA A 93 9.11 -1.26 -11.80
N LYS A 94 8.01 -0.55 -12.05
CA LYS A 94 7.92 0.91 -11.85
C LYS A 94 7.88 1.29 -10.37
N VAL A 95 7.08 0.59 -9.57
CA VAL A 95 6.91 0.87 -8.14
C VAL A 95 8.09 0.36 -7.31
N ALA A 96 8.46 -0.92 -7.47
CA ALA A 96 9.45 -1.54 -6.60
C ALA A 96 10.89 -1.14 -6.92
N LYS A 97 11.23 -0.76 -8.16
CA LYS A 97 12.60 -0.36 -8.51
C LYS A 97 12.81 1.15 -8.56
N HIS A 98 11.87 1.90 -9.15
CA HIS A 98 12.11 3.32 -9.42
C HIS A 98 11.53 4.21 -8.32
N LEU A 99 10.23 4.08 -8.04
CA LEU A 99 9.55 4.94 -7.07
C LEU A 99 10.01 4.69 -5.63
N SER A 100 10.21 3.43 -5.23
CA SER A 100 10.68 3.08 -3.89
C SER A 100 12.01 3.75 -3.56
N ILE A 101 12.98 3.74 -4.48
CA ILE A 101 14.31 4.32 -4.30
C ILE A 101 14.21 5.84 -4.20
N GLN A 102 13.44 6.48 -5.08
CA GLN A 102 13.24 7.94 -5.04
C GLN A 102 12.54 8.37 -3.75
N CYS A 103 11.47 7.68 -3.37
CA CYS A 103 10.77 7.92 -2.11
C CYS A 103 11.69 7.73 -0.90
N LEU A 104 12.53 6.68 -0.90
CA LEU A 104 13.49 6.43 0.18
C LEU A 104 14.55 7.54 0.27
N ALA A 105 15.10 7.99 -0.85
CA ALA A 105 16.08 9.07 -0.89
C ALA A 105 15.49 10.37 -0.31
N THR A 106 14.31 10.78 -0.78
CA THR A 106 13.60 11.96 -0.26
C THR A 106 13.23 11.81 1.22
N PHE A 107 12.86 10.60 1.64
CA PHE A 107 12.52 10.33 3.04
C PHE A 107 13.75 10.42 3.94
N ALA A 108 14.89 9.86 3.55
CA ALA A 108 16.14 9.89 4.32
C ALA A 108 16.69 11.31 4.51
N GLU A 109 16.54 12.18 3.52
CA GLU A 109 16.90 13.61 3.60
C GLU A 109 16.02 14.39 4.60
N SER A 110 14.92 13.80 5.07
CA SER A 110 13.91 14.43 5.93
C SER A 110 13.92 13.93 7.38
N ILE A 111 14.91 13.10 7.77
CA ILE A 111 15.10 12.52 9.12
C ILE A 111 16.19 13.28 9.87
#